data_AF-A0A1F8X484-F1
#
_entry.id   AF-A0A1F8X484-F1
#
_cell.length_a   1.000
_cell.length_b   1.000
_cell.length_c   1.000
_cell.angle_alpha   90.00
_cell.angle_beta   90.00
_cell.angle_gamma   90.00
#
_symmetry.space_group_name_H-M   'P 1'
#
loop_
_entity.id
_entity.type
_entity.pdbx_description
1 polymer ?
#
loop_
_entity_poly.entity_id
_entity_poly.type
_entity_poly.pdbx_seq_one_letter_code
_entity_poly.pdbx_strand_id
1 'polypeptide(L)'
;MSESESRICNLLRDLKMRSGYESVPDWFKSNVDEAMFLFEIGKTPNTEFLKRIAQYLEFEAGQDLRNSMLLELLRDYIRTLRHFR
;
A
#
# COMPACT_ATOMS: atom_id res chain seq x y z
N MET A 1 -0.51 -13.68 9.71
CA MET A 1 -0.41 -12.81 8.53
C MET A 1 -0.64 -13.67 7.30
N SER A 2 -1.57 -13.28 6.44
CA SER A 2 -1.84 -13.94 5.16
C SER A 2 -0.73 -13.68 4.15
N GLU A 3 -0.67 -14.50 3.10
CA GLU A 3 0.29 -14.32 2.00
C GLU A 3 0.11 -12.94 1.33
N SER A 4 -1.13 -12.50 1.13
CA SER A 4 -1.45 -11.20 0.52
C SER A 4 -0.97 -10.02 1.36
N GLU A 5 -1.18 -10.05 2.69
CA GLU A 5 -0.67 -9.02 3.61
C GLU A 5 0.86 -8.95 3.56
N SER A 6 1.52 -10.10 3.54
CA SER A 6 2.98 -10.18 3.45
C SER A 6 3.51 -9.57 2.15
N ARG A 7 2.86 -9.86 1.02
CA ARG A 7 3.24 -9.31 -0.30
C ARG A 7 3.02 -7.80 -0.38
N ILE A 8 1.90 -7.29 0.14
CA ILE A 8 1.63 -5.85 0.20
C ILE A 8 2.69 -5.15 1.06
N CYS A 9 2.96 -5.67 2.27
CA CYS A 9 3.94 -5.08 3.17
C CYS A 9 5.35 -5.04 2.56
N ASN A 10 5.77 -6.10 1.87
CA ASN A 10 7.06 -6.13 1.19
C ASN A 10 7.13 -5.11 0.05
N LEU A 11 6.09 -4.97 -0.77
CA LEU A 11 6.05 -3.99 -1.85
C LEU A 11 6.00 -2.53 -1.34
N LEU A 12 5.35 -2.28 -0.21
CA LEU A 12 5.40 -0.97 0.46
C LEU A 12 6.81 -0.66 0.99
N ARG A 13 7.50 -1.66 1.56
CA ARG A 13 8.89 -1.51 1.98
C ARG A 13 9.81 -1.22 0.80
N ASP A 14 9.63 -1.95 -0.31
CA ASP A 14 10.37 -1.71 -1.54
C ASP A 14 10.10 -0.31 -2.10
N LEU A 15 8.85 0.16 -2.06
CA LEU A 15 8.47 1.51 -2.48
C LEU A 15 9.24 2.58 -1.68
N LYS A 16 9.35 2.43 -0.35
CA LYS A 16 10.11 3.35 0.52
C LYS A 16 11.59 3.43 0.17
N MET A 17 12.17 2.36 -0.35
CA MET A 17 13.60 2.30 -0.70
C MET A 17 13.93 2.86 -2.08
N ARG A 18 12.93 3.26 -2.88
CA ARG A 18 13.16 3.75 -4.26
C ARG A 18 13.67 5.18 -4.28
N SER A 19 14.56 5.45 -5.24
CA SER A 19 14.94 6.81 -5.62
C SER A 19 13.68 7.60 -6.03
N GLY A 20 13.46 8.75 -5.41
CA GLY A 20 12.25 9.57 -5.63
C GLY A 20 11.16 9.39 -4.58
N TYR A 21 11.27 8.42 -3.66
CA TYR A 21 10.35 8.33 -2.52
C TYR A 21 10.45 9.56 -1.61
N GLU A 22 11.61 10.20 -1.53
CA GLU A 22 11.79 11.43 -0.75
C GLU A 22 10.93 12.60 -1.26
N SER A 23 10.66 12.65 -2.57
CA SER A 23 9.86 13.70 -3.21
C SER A 23 8.36 13.43 -3.22
N VAL A 24 7.89 12.26 -2.78
CA VAL A 24 6.44 12.00 -2.69
C VAL A 24 5.82 12.84 -1.56
N PRO A 25 4.51 13.15 -1.63
CA PRO A 25 3.85 13.97 -0.60
C PRO A 25 3.92 13.36 0.80
N ASP A 26 4.08 14.18 1.83
CA ASP A 26 4.20 13.69 3.22
C ASP A 26 2.96 12.94 3.69
N TRP A 27 1.77 13.36 3.25
CA TRP A 27 0.54 12.63 3.56
C TRP A 27 0.60 11.20 3.02
N PHE A 28 1.20 10.97 1.86
CA PHE A 28 1.32 9.62 1.28
C PHE A 28 2.29 8.79 2.11
N LYS A 29 3.45 9.36 2.48
CA LYS A 29 4.44 8.71 3.35
C LYS A 29 3.82 8.26 4.67
N SER A 30 3.06 9.14 5.34
CA SER A 30 2.39 8.80 6.60
C SER A 30 1.38 7.66 6.44
N ASN A 31 0.62 7.61 5.34
CA ASN A 31 -0.31 6.50 5.10
C ASN A 31 0.42 5.18 4.85
N VAL A 32 1.54 5.21 4.10
CA VAL A 32 2.39 4.02 3.86
C VAL A 32 2.99 3.51 5.18
N ASP A 33 3.53 4.41 6.00
CA ASP A 33 4.14 4.06 7.28
C ASP A 33 3.14 3.44 8.25
N GLU A 34 1.95 4.04 8.37
CA GLU A 34 0.88 3.53 9.23
C GLU A 34 0.38 2.16 8.74
N ALA A 35 0.19 2.00 7.43
CA ALA A 35 -0.23 0.72 6.85
C ALA A 35 0.81 -0.37 7.08
N MET A 36 2.10 -0.07 6.88
CA MET A 36 3.20 -1.01 7.15
C MET A 36 3.26 -1.40 8.62
N PHE A 37 3.20 -0.43 9.53
CA PHE A 37 3.23 -0.70 10.97
C PHE A 37 2.11 -1.65 11.37
N LEU A 38 0.88 -1.40 10.90
CA LEU A 38 -0.28 -2.25 11.21
C LEU A 38 -0.10 -3.67 10.67
N PHE A 39 0.37 -3.84 9.43
CA PHE A 39 0.69 -5.16 8.88
C PHE A 39 1.75 -5.89 9.72
N GLU A 40 2.83 -5.20 10.11
CA GLU A 40 3.95 -5.78 10.85
C GLU A 40 3.54 -6.28 12.25
N ILE A 41 2.59 -5.61 12.91
CA ILE A 41 2.03 -6.06 14.20
C ILE A 41 0.84 -7.02 14.05
N GLY A 42 0.55 -7.48 12.84
CA GLY A 42 -0.53 -8.43 12.56
C GLY A 42 -1.94 -7.83 12.70
N LYS A 43 -2.08 -6.51 12.58
CA LYS A 43 -3.37 -5.81 12.56
C LYS A 43 -3.78 -5.44 11.15
N THR A 44 -5.08 -5.47 10.89
CA THR A 44 -5.63 -4.99 9.62
C THR A 44 -5.52 -3.46 9.55
N PRO A 45 -4.87 -2.89 8.52
CA PRO A 45 -4.82 -1.44 8.35
C PRO A 45 -6.20 -0.85 8.09
N ASN A 46 -6.39 0.41 8.49
CA ASN A 46 -7.61 1.13 8.13
C ASN A 46 -7.73 1.19 6.60
N THR A 47 -8.87 0.75 6.08
CA THR A 47 -9.16 0.74 4.64
C THR A 47 -8.99 2.12 4.00
N GLU A 48 -9.21 3.21 4.75
CA GLU A 48 -9.03 4.56 4.23
C GLU A 48 -7.57 4.89 3.91
N PHE A 49 -6.63 4.41 4.71
CA PHE A 49 -5.20 4.58 4.43
C PHE A 49 -4.81 3.85 3.16
N LEU A 50 -5.26 2.60 3.02
CA LEU A 50 -5.00 1.77 1.84
C LEU A 50 -5.59 2.39 0.57
N LYS A 51 -6.78 2.99 0.65
CA LYS A 51 -7.39 3.72 -0.49
C LYS A 51 -6.58 4.94 -0.89
N ARG A 52 -6.09 5.74 0.06
CA ARG A 52 -5.25 6.91 -0.23
C ARG A 52 -3.94 6.51 -0.89
N ILE A 53 -3.33 5.41 -0.44
CA ILE A 53 -2.15 4.83 -1.09
C ILE A 53 -2.48 4.41 -2.52
N ALA A 54 -3.55 3.64 -2.71
CA ALA A 54 -3.99 3.18 -4.02
C ALA A 54 -4.28 4.36 -4.98
N GLN A 55 -4.94 5.42 -4.51
CA GLN A 55 -5.24 6.61 -5.31
C GLN A 55 -3.97 7.32 -5.80
N TYR A 56 -2.94 7.44 -4.94
CA TYR A 56 -1.65 7.99 -5.37
C TYR A 56 -0.97 7.08 -6.39
N LEU A 57 -0.96 5.77 -6.14
CA LEU A 57 -0.38 4.80 -7.06
C LEU A 57 -1.12 4.76 -8.40
N GLU A 58 -2.43 5.00 -8.46
CA GLU A 58 -3.18 5.12 -9.72
C GLU A 58 -2.69 6.28 -10.59
N PHE A 59 -2.32 7.40 -9.98
CA PHE A 59 -1.73 8.54 -10.68
C PHE A 59 -0.32 8.20 -11.20
N GLU A 60 0.47 7.46 -10.43
CA GLU A 60 1.86 7.09 -10.75
C GLU A 60 1.99 5.79 -11.59
N ALA A 61 0.95 4.97 -11.67
CA ALA A 61 0.98 3.60 -12.23
C ALA A 61 1.29 3.57 -13.74
N GLY A 62 1.18 4.71 -14.44
CA GLY A 62 1.59 4.82 -15.83
C GLY A 62 3.10 4.74 -16.06
N GLN A 63 3.92 4.81 -15.00
CA GLN A 63 5.38 4.95 -15.12
C GLN A 63 6.20 3.79 -14.50
N ASP A 64 5.62 2.93 -13.65
CA ASP A 64 6.35 1.82 -13.00
C ASP A 64 5.45 0.58 -12.82
N LEU A 65 5.83 -0.54 -13.44
CA LEU A 65 5.14 -1.83 -13.35
C LEU A 65 4.95 -2.30 -11.90
N ARG A 66 5.91 -2.00 -11.01
CA ARG A 66 5.84 -2.39 -9.60
C ARG A 66 4.78 -1.58 -8.84
N ASN A 67 4.54 -0.33 -9.24
CA ASN A 67 3.43 0.46 -8.71
C ASN A 67 2.10 -0.13 -9.16
N SER A 68 2.00 -0.59 -10.42
CA SER A 68 0.82 -1.31 -10.92
C SER A 68 0.56 -2.60 -10.14
N MET A 69 1.60 -3.39 -9.85
CA MET A 69 1.47 -4.61 -9.04
C MET A 69 0.99 -4.33 -7.61
N LEU A 70 1.60 -3.34 -6.94
CA LEU A 70 1.19 -2.93 -5.60
C LEU A 70 -0.26 -2.41 -5.60
N LEU A 71 -0.64 -1.63 -6.61
CA LEU A 71 -1.99 -1.11 -6.77
C LEU A 71 -3.03 -2.23 -6.90
N GLU A 72 -2.80 -3.22 -7.76
CA GLU A 72 -3.74 -4.34 -7.94
C GLU A 72 -3.88 -5.16 -6.65
N LEU A 73 -2.77 -5.45 -5.96
CA LEU A 73 -2.81 -6.15 -4.67
C LEU A 73 -3.58 -5.36 -3.60
N LEU A 74 -3.39 -4.03 -3.55
CA LEU A 74 -4.14 -3.16 -2.64
C LEU A 74 -5.64 -3.17 -2.97
N ARG A 75 -6.01 -3.11 -4.26
CA ARG A 75 -7.41 -3.16 -4.69
C ARG A 75 -8.09 -4.47 -4.31
N ASP A 76 -7.42 -5.60 -4.54
CA ASP A 76 -7.93 -6.93 -4.18
C ASP A 76 -8.07 -7.11 -2.66
N TYR A 77 -7.08 -6.64 -1.90
CA TYR A 77 -7.13 -6.67 -0.45
C TYR A 77 -8.26 -5.78 0.10
N ILE A 78 -8.40 -4.55 -0.40
CA ILE A 78 -9.50 -3.64 -0.02
C ILE A 78 -10.87 -4.26 -0.34
N ARG A 79 -11.02 -4.92 -1.50
CA ARG A 79 -12.27 -5.63 -1.87
C ARG A 79 -12.55 -6.74 -0.86
N THR A 80 -11.55 -7.52 -0.51
CA THR A 80 -11.65 -8.60 0.47
C THR A 80 -12.09 -8.08 1.84
N LEU A 81 -11.50 -6.98 2.33
CA LEU A 81 -11.87 -6.35 3.60
C LEU A 81 -13.35 -5.90 3.66
N ARG A 82 -13.96 -5.52 2.54
CA ARG A 82 -15.39 -5.14 2.50
C ARG A 82 -16.31 -6.32 2.71
N HIS A 83 -15.89 -7.54 2.37
CA HIS A 83 -16.70 -8.75 2.50
C HIS A 83 -16.62 -9.39 3.90
N PHE A 84 -15.67 -8.96 4.74
CA PHE A 84 -15.51 -9.42 6.12
C PHE A 84 -16.13 -8.47 7.16
N ARG A 85 -16.78 -7.39 6.71
CA ARG A 85 -17.58 -6.47 7.55
C ARG A 85 -19.06 -6.83 7.49
#